data_AF-A0AAP8TT66-F1
#
_entry.id   AF-A0AAP8TT66-F1
#
_cell.length_a   1.000
_cell.length_b   1.000
_cell.length_c   1.000
_cell.angle_alpha   90.00
_cell.angle_beta   90.00
_cell.angle_gamma   90.00
#
_symmetry.space_group_name_H-M   'P 1'
#
loop_
_entity.id
_entity.type
_entity.pdbx_description
1 polymer ?
#
loop_
_entity_poly.entity_id
_entity_poly.type
_entity_poly.pdbx_seq_one_letter_code
_entity_poly.pdbx_strand_id
1 'polypeptide(L)'
;MFKYLVKEGGGKYPINKCLNDLLGYRFIFHSDLTLDDVYREIEHYINENYSDNMVKIQNASKLDYKALHIYFKISNQCFPCELQVWLQKDHSNNVKSHRIQKQAYLDWNIYERDVLNAKREGEFDVL
;
A
#
# COMPACT_ATOMS: atom_id res chain seq x y z
N MET A 1 10.43 24.88 5.19
CA MET A 1 11.67 25.39 4.59
C MET A 1 12.87 24.44 4.71
N PHE A 2 12.95 23.51 5.68
CA PHE A 2 14.09 22.55 5.86
C PHE A 2 13.91 21.12 5.34
N LYS A 3 12.69 20.78 4.88
CA LYS A 3 12.33 19.42 4.46
C LYS A 3 13.15 19.09 3.19
N TYR A 4 14.00 18.06 3.19
CA TYR A 4 14.77 17.56 2.02
C TYR A 4 16.06 18.29 1.58
N LEU A 5 16.37 19.47 2.12
CA LEU A 5 17.46 20.33 1.60
C LEU A 5 18.88 19.82 1.83
N VAL A 6 19.10 18.76 2.60
CA VAL A 6 20.45 18.27 2.86
C VAL A 6 20.92 17.27 1.78
N LYS A 7 20.02 16.64 0.96
CA LYS A 7 20.27 15.67 -0.17
C LYS A 7 21.34 16.17 -1.15
N GLU A 8 22.57 15.64 -1.27
CA GLU A 8 23.09 14.25 -1.21
C GLU A 8 23.80 13.76 0.07
N GLY A 9 23.35 12.67 0.71
CA GLY A 9 21.96 12.46 1.08
C GLY A 9 21.53 13.56 2.04
N GLY A 10 20.83 13.40 3.15
CA GLY A 10 20.48 14.60 3.95
C GLY A 10 19.01 14.97 3.85
N GLY A 11 18.23 14.11 4.47
CA GLY A 11 16.90 13.80 3.97
C GLY A 11 16.92 12.73 2.88
N LYS A 12 18.04 11.95 2.75
CA LYS A 12 18.28 10.87 1.74
C LYS A 12 17.06 9.95 1.59
N TYR A 13 16.35 9.73 2.69
CA TYR A 13 15.07 9.03 2.69
C TYR A 13 14.07 9.75 3.60
N PRO A 14 12.92 10.22 3.06
CA PRO A 14 11.84 10.73 3.90
C PRO A 14 11.26 9.61 4.75
N ILE A 15 11.69 9.49 6.02
CA ILE A 15 11.29 8.39 6.91
C ILE A 15 9.77 8.22 6.96
N ASN A 16 9.01 9.31 7.15
CA ASN A 16 7.53 9.24 7.19
C ASN A 16 6.90 8.86 5.85
N LYS A 17 7.62 8.96 4.73
CA LYS A 17 7.17 8.46 3.42
C LYS A 17 7.63 7.01 3.21
N CYS A 18 8.73 6.60 3.83
CA CYS A 18 9.24 5.23 3.77
C CYS A 18 8.50 4.28 4.72
N LEU A 19 7.96 4.80 5.83
CA LEU A 19 7.27 4.06 6.89
C LEU A 19 5.83 4.58 7.06
N ASN A 20 5.15 4.85 5.95
CA ASN A 20 3.78 5.37 5.96
C ASN A 20 2.70 4.30 6.19
N ASP A 21 3.04 3.02 6.04
CA ASP A 21 2.16 1.86 6.23
C ASP A 21 2.64 0.92 7.36
N LEU A 22 3.44 1.44 8.31
CA LEU A 22 3.92 0.67 9.47
C LEU A 22 2.76 0.15 10.32
N LEU A 23 1.72 0.97 10.50
CA LEU A 23 0.44 0.57 11.09
C LEU A 23 -0.65 0.77 10.06
N GLY A 24 -1.31 -0.33 9.69
CA GLY A 24 -2.35 -0.37 8.67
C GLY A 24 -3.60 -1.06 9.17
N TYR A 25 -4.75 -0.45 8.93
CA TYR A 25 -6.06 -1.07 9.11
C TYR A 25 -6.70 -1.32 7.76
N ARG A 26 -7.56 -2.33 7.68
CA ARG A 26 -8.36 -2.61 6.49
C ARG A 26 -9.83 -2.67 6.86
N PHE A 27 -10.60 -1.81 6.23
CA PHE A 27 -12.05 -1.77 6.34
C PHE A 27 -12.65 -2.32 5.06
N ILE A 28 -13.45 -3.37 5.20
CA ILE A 28 -14.09 -4.09 4.10
C ILE A 28 -15.57 -4.14 4.39
N PHE A 29 -16.38 -3.66 3.45
CA PHE A 29 -17.81 -3.54 3.66
C PHE A 29 -18.59 -3.76 2.36
N HIS A 30 -19.87 -4.08 2.52
CA HIS A 30 -20.81 -4.19 1.40
C HIS A 30 -21.38 -2.81 1.09
N SER A 31 -21.44 -2.46 -0.20
CA SER A 31 -22.08 -1.24 -0.68
C SER A 31 -22.46 -1.39 -2.13
N ASP A 32 -23.61 -0.81 -2.49
CA ASP A 32 -24.06 -0.70 -3.87
C ASP A 32 -23.30 0.40 -4.63
N LEU A 33 -22.66 1.32 -3.91
CA LEU A 33 -21.84 2.38 -4.48
C LEU A 33 -20.62 1.83 -5.22
N THR A 34 -20.14 2.57 -6.21
CA THR A 34 -18.82 2.30 -6.80
C THR A 34 -17.71 2.80 -5.86
N LEU A 35 -16.49 2.30 -6.05
CA LEU A 35 -15.35 2.76 -5.25
C LEU A 35 -15.08 4.26 -5.45
N ASP A 36 -15.34 4.78 -6.66
CA ASP A 36 -15.18 6.19 -6.97
C ASP A 36 -16.26 7.05 -6.30
N ASP A 37 -17.49 6.53 -6.14
CA ASP A 37 -18.53 7.22 -5.35
C ASP A 37 -18.12 7.28 -3.88
N VAL A 38 -17.66 6.15 -3.33
CA VAL A 38 -17.13 6.09 -1.95
C VAL A 38 -15.96 7.05 -1.77
N TYR A 39 -15.07 7.17 -2.76
CA TYR A 39 -13.96 8.12 -2.74
C TYR A 39 -14.46 9.55 -2.61
N ARG A 40 -15.44 9.96 -3.42
CA ARG A 40 -15.98 11.33 -3.39
C ARG A 40 -16.64 11.66 -2.05
N GLU A 41 -17.42 10.73 -1.49
CA GLU A 41 -18.06 10.93 -0.19
C GLU A 41 -17.02 11.10 0.93
N ILE A 42 -15.97 10.26 0.94
CA ILE A 42 -14.91 10.36 1.95
C ILE A 42 -14.07 11.64 1.74
N GLU A 43 -13.74 11.98 0.50
CA GLU A 43 -13.00 13.20 0.18
C GLU A 43 -13.78 14.45 0.61
N HIS A 44 -15.09 14.49 0.34
CA HIS A 44 -15.97 15.56 0.82
C HIS A 44 -15.95 15.67 2.34
N TYR A 45 -16.18 14.56 3.05
CA TYR A 45 -16.14 14.52 4.50
C TYR A 45 -14.79 15.00 5.06
N ILE A 46 -13.67 14.58 4.45
CA ILE A 46 -12.34 15.01 4.86
C ILE A 46 -12.18 16.52 4.69
N ASN A 47 -12.56 17.07 3.53
CA ASN A 47 -12.41 18.49 3.23
C ASN A 47 -13.27 19.39 4.14
N GLU A 48 -14.43 18.92 4.57
CA GLU A 48 -15.30 19.68 5.49
C GLU A 48 -14.80 19.66 6.94
N ASN A 49 -14.20 18.55 7.38
CA ASN A 49 -13.89 18.32 8.80
C ASN A 49 -12.40 18.49 9.15
N TYR A 50 -11.51 18.48 8.16
CA TYR A 50 -10.07 18.54 8.37
C TYR A 50 -9.42 19.57 7.45
N SER A 51 -8.83 20.59 8.07
CA SER A 51 -8.24 21.75 7.38
C SER A 51 -6.73 21.65 7.13
N ASP A 52 -6.09 20.57 7.58
CA ASP A 52 -4.64 20.36 7.49
C ASP A 52 -4.28 19.06 6.75
N ASN A 53 -3.01 18.96 6.29
CA ASN A 53 -2.38 17.75 5.73
C ASN A 53 -2.26 16.58 6.73
N MET A 54 -3.16 16.48 7.71
CA MET A 54 -3.24 15.42 8.70
C MET A 54 -3.93 14.19 8.16
N VAL A 55 -4.89 14.35 7.25
CA VAL A 55 -5.60 13.25 6.58
C VAL A 55 -5.46 13.43 5.07
N LYS A 56 -5.07 12.36 4.38
CA LYS A 56 -4.96 12.34 2.92
C LYS A 56 -5.57 11.06 2.39
N ILE A 57 -6.51 11.17 1.47
CA ILE A 57 -7.03 10.06 0.70
C ILE A 57 -6.32 9.95 -0.66
N GLN A 58 -6.16 8.73 -1.15
CA GLN A 58 -5.70 8.43 -2.51
C GLN A 58 -6.47 7.23 -3.06
N ASN A 59 -6.80 7.28 -4.35
CA ASN A 59 -7.23 6.09 -5.09
C ASN A 59 -5.99 5.26 -5.43
N ALA A 60 -5.88 4.09 -4.82
CA ALA A 60 -4.74 3.18 -4.98
C ALA A 60 -5.01 2.09 -6.03
N SER A 61 -6.12 2.20 -6.76
CA SER A 61 -6.53 1.19 -7.73
C SER A 61 -5.50 1.03 -8.85
N LYS A 62 -5.13 -0.22 -9.15
CA LYS A 62 -4.21 -0.61 -10.22
C LYS A 62 -4.67 -1.92 -10.83
N LEU A 63 -4.98 -1.92 -12.13
CA LEU A 63 -5.51 -3.09 -12.83
C LEU A 63 -6.76 -3.64 -12.08
N ASP A 64 -6.69 -4.89 -11.63
CA ASP A 64 -7.75 -5.58 -10.88
C ASP A 64 -7.74 -5.29 -9.37
N TYR A 65 -6.73 -4.57 -8.88
CA TYR A 65 -6.71 -4.08 -7.50
C TYR A 65 -7.53 -2.79 -7.40
N LYS A 66 -8.58 -2.80 -6.56
CA LYS A 66 -9.49 -1.69 -6.33
C LYS A 66 -9.51 -1.32 -4.85
N ALA A 67 -8.85 -0.22 -4.49
CA ALA A 67 -8.75 0.20 -3.10
C ALA A 67 -8.55 1.71 -2.96
N LEU A 68 -9.04 2.27 -1.86
CA LEU A 68 -8.70 3.61 -1.41
C LEU A 68 -7.75 3.49 -0.23
N HIS A 69 -6.70 4.31 -0.19
CA HIS A 69 -5.82 4.43 0.96
C HIS A 69 -6.01 5.80 1.60
N ILE A 70 -6.23 5.81 2.90
CA ILE A 70 -6.37 7.02 3.70
C ILE A 70 -5.21 7.03 4.68
N TYR A 71 -4.30 7.98 4.53
CA TYR A 71 -3.22 8.21 5.48
C TYR A 71 -3.65 9.27 6.47
N PHE A 72 -3.53 8.97 7.76
CA PHE A 72 -3.79 9.94 8.81
C PHE A 72 -2.70 9.90 9.89
N LYS A 73 -2.49 11.03 10.56
CA LYS A 73 -1.54 11.15 11.66
C LYS A 73 -2.13 12.03 12.76
N ILE A 74 -1.86 11.66 14.01
CA ILE A 74 -2.29 12.43 15.19
C ILE A 74 -1.39 13.67 15.37
N SER A 75 -0.11 13.55 15.03
CA SER A 75 0.85 14.67 15.10
C SER A 75 2.00 14.45 14.12
N ASN A 76 2.86 15.46 13.95
CA ASN A 76 4.09 15.35 13.16
C ASN A 76 5.20 14.49 13.82
N GLN A 77 5.01 14.08 15.08
CA GLN A 77 5.94 13.22 15.81
C GLN A 77 5.54 11.73 15.75
N CYS A 78 4.41 11.42 15.11
CA CYS A 78 3.92 10.06 14.93
C CYS A 78 4.11 9.61 13.49
N PHE A 79 4.31 8.30 13.30
CA PHE A 79 4.21 7.71 11.98
C PHE A 79 2.77 7.81 11.46
N PRO A 80 2.57 7.94 10.13
CA PRO A 80 1.24 7.86 9.55
C PRO A 80 0.65 6.47 9.82
N CYS A 81 -0.65 6.44 10.05
CA CYS A 81 -1.45 5.23 9.99
C CYS A 81 -2.11 5.18 8.61
N GLU A 82 -2.14 3.99 8.01
CA GLU A 82 -2.87 3.73 6.78
C GLU A 82 -4.21 3.07 7.10
N LEU A 83 -5.29 3.55 6.50
CA LEU A 83 -6.57 2.86 6.43
C LEU A 83 -6.86 2.52 4.97
N GLN A 84 -6.97 1.22 4.68
CA GLN A 84 -7.37 0.73 3.38
C GLN A 84 -8.87 0.48 3.37
N VAL A 85 -9.57 1.07 2.40
CA VAL A 85 -11.02 0.91 2.23
C VAL A 85 -11.29 0.10 0.97
N TRP A 86 -11.89 -1.06 1.16
CA TRP A 86 -12.22 -2.01 0.08
C TRP A 86 -13.72 -2.27 0.07
N LEU A 87 -14.27 -2.44 -1.14
CA LEU A 87 -15.61 -2.98 -1.30
C LEU A 87 -15.55 -4.51 -1.27
N GLN A 88 -16.52 -5.14 -0.63
CA GLN A 88 -16.58 -6.60 -0.51
C GLN A 88 -16.58 -7.28 -1.88
N LYS A 89 -17.24 -6.68 -2.89
CA LYS A 89 -17.29 -7.20 -4.26
C LYS A 89 -15.90 -7.34 -4.91
N ASP A 90 -14.94 -6.51 -4.48
CA ASP A 90 -13.57 -6.50 -4.99
C ASP A 90 -12.59 -7.25 -4.07
N HIS A 91 -13.05 -7.73 -2.90
CA HIS A 91 -12.20 -8.33 -1.87
C HIS A 91 -11.38 -9.51 -2.39
N SER A 92 -12.00 -10.44 -3.12
CA SER A 92 -11.33 -11.65 -3.62
C SER A 92 -10.20 -11.33 -4.60
N ASN A 93 -10.43 -10.37 -5.50
CA ASN A 93 -9.41 -9.90 -6.45
C ASN A 93 -8.32 -9.11 -5.74
N ASN A 94 -8.69 -8.28 -4.77
CA ASN A 94 -7.72 -7.52 -3.97
C ASN A 94 -6.79 -8.43 -3.16
N VAL A 95 -7.30 -9.50 -2.55
CA VAL A 95 -6.48 -10.49 -1.82
C VAL A 95 -5.49 -11.17 -2.76
N LYS A 96 -5.94 -11.60 -3.94
CA LYS A 96 -5.06 -12.24 -4.94
C LYS A 96 -3.94 -11.29 -5.40
N SER A 97 -4.30 -10.07 -5.79
CA SER A 97 -3.34 -9.05 -6.24
C SER A 97 -2.35 -8.67 -5.13
N HIS A 98 -2.84 -8.54 -3.89
CA HIS A 98 -2.00 -8.24 -2.73
C HIS A 98 -1.02 -9.38 -2.42
N ARG A 99 -1.45 -10.65 -2.54
CA ARG A 99 -0.56 -11.80 -2.33
C ARG A 99 0.60 -11.79 -3.34
N ILE A 100 0.28 -11.59 -4.62
CA ILE A 100 1.28 -11.60 -5.70
C ILE A 100 2.32 -10.48 -5.51
N GLN A 101 1.88 -9.25 -5.19
CA GLN A 101 2.80 -8.11 -5.17
C GLN A 101 3.50 -7.86 -3.82
N LYS A 102 2.82 -8.14 -2.70
CA LYS A 102 3.34 -7.83 -1.36
C LYS A 102 3.71 -9.05 -0.54
N GLN A 103 3.35 -10.27 -0.94
CA GLN A 103 3.64 -11.49 -0.17
C GLN A 103 4.40 -12.56 -0.95
N ALA A 104 4.80 -12.30 -2.20
CA ALA A 104 5.63 -13.22 -2.97
C ALA A 104 6.94 -13.60 -2.24
N TYR A 105 7.45 -12.74 -1.36
CA TYR A 105 8.62 -13.04 -0.53
C TYR A 105 8.39 -14.17 0.49
N LEU A 106 7.14 -14.50 0.84
CA LEU A 106 6.84 -15.61 1.76
C LEU A 106 7.08 -16.98 1.10
N ASP A 107 7.03 -17.04 -0.22
CA ASP A 107 7.30 -18.24 -1.01
C ASP A 107 8.81 -18.39 -1.32
N TRP A 108 9.68 -17.65 -0.61
CA TRP A 108 11.13 -17.67 -0.83
C TRP A 108 11.75 -19.07 -0.74
N ASN A 109 11.24 -19.90 0.18
CA ASN A 109 11.70 -21.29 0.33
C ASN A 109 11.37 -22.17 -0.88
N ILE A 110 10.31 -21.84 -1.63
CA ILE A 110 9.92 -22.54 -2.86
C ILE A 110 10.86 -22.13 -3.98
N TYR A 111 11.09 -20.82 -4.14
CA TYR A 111 12.05 -20.29 -5.10
C TYR A 111 13.47 -20.85 -4.88
N GLU A 112 13.94 -20.90 -3.64
CA GLU A 112 15.26 -21.47 -3.32
C GLU A 112 15.32 -22.97 -3.63
N ARG A 113 14.25 -23.72 -3.33
CA ARG A 113 14.13 -25.14 -3.71
C ARG A 113 14.16 -25.33 -5.22
N ASP A 114 13.40 -24.55 -5.96
CA ASP A 114 13.28 -24.68 -7.41
C ASP A 114 14.62 -24.34 -8.09
N VAL A 115 15.33 -23.30 -7.63
CA VAL A 115 16.69 -22.98 -8.07
C VAL A 115 17.68 -24.11 -7.73
N LEU A 116 17.59 -24.70 -6.54
CA LEU A 116 18.45 -25.82 -6.13
C LEU A 116 18.15 -27.12 -6.89
N ASN A 117 16.89 -27.35 -7.26
CA ASN A 117 16.47 -28.51 -8.04
C ASN A 117 16.88 -28.36 -9.52
N ALA A 118 16.68 -27.18 -10.12
CA ALA A 118 17.14 -26.88 -11.48
C ALA A 118 18.68 -27.01 -11.63
N LYS A 119 19.44 -26.63 -10.59
CA LYS A 119 20.89 -26.87 -10.53
C LYS A 119 21.28 -28.35 -10.41
N ARG A 120 20.46 -29.17 -9.74
CA ARG A 120 20.69 -30.62 -9.62
C ARG A 120 20.31 -31.39 -10.88
N GLU A 121 19.32 -30.89 -11.62
CA GLU A 121 18.84 -31.48 -12.87
C GLU A 121 19.67 -31.05 -14.09
N GLY A 122 20.67 -30.16 -13.90
CA GLY A 122 21.63 -29.80 -14.94
C GLY A 122 21.09 -28.83 -15.99
N GLU A 123 19.97 -28.15 -15.74
CA GLU A 123 19.33 -27.23 -16.71
C GLU A 123 19.93 -25.82 -16.74
N PHE A 124 20.96 -25.52 -15.94
CA PHE A 124 21.70 -24.25 -16.01
C PHE A 124 23.13 -24.46 -16.50
N ASP A 125 23.25 -24.87 -17.77
CA ASP A 125 24.32 -24.39 -18.63
C ASP A 125 23.68 -23.54 -19.72
N VAL A 126 23.87 -22.22 -19.63
CA VAL A 126 24.13 -21.22 -20.68
C VAL A 126 23.60 -19.85 -20.24
N LEU A 127 24.57 -19.00 -19.88
CA LEU A 127 24.66 -17.52 -19.93
C LEU A 127 23.48 -16.65 -19.45
#